data_AF-A0ABD1LWK5-F1
#
_entry.id   AF-A0ABD1LWK5-F1
#
_cell.length_a   1.000
_cell.length_b   1.000
_cell.length_c   1.000
_cell.angle_alpha   90.00
_cell.angle_beta   90.00
_cell.angle_gamma   90.00
#
_symmetry.space_group_name_H-M   'P 1'
#
loop_
_entity.id
_entity.type
_entity.pdbx_description
1 polymer ?
#
loop_
_entity_poly.entity_id
_entity_poly.type
_entity_poly.pdbx_seq_one_letter_code
_entity_poly.pdbx_strand_id
1 'polypeptide(L)' 'MVSGRKNREFFDQQHHLNLLGHAWRLWSEGRPLELIEDSLSDSVIDAEALRCVQIGLMCVQERPDVGQTCHLLF' A
#
# COMPACT_ATOMS: atom_id res chain seq x y z
N MET A 1 -5.14 -11.03 -1.60
CA MET A 1 -4.37 -9.92 -2.17
C MET A 1 -5.28 -8.71 -2.06
N VAL A 2 -4.97 -7.76 -1.19
CA VAL A 2 -5.94 -6.73 -0.71
C VAL A 2 -6.48 -5.86 -1.86
N SER A 3 -5.68 -5.65 -2.90
CA SER A 3 -6.07 -4.85 -4.07
C SER A 3 -6.72 -5.62 -5.22
N GLY A 4 -6.83 -6.95 -5.13
CA GLY A 4 -7.30 -7.78 -6.24
C GLY A 4 -6.39 -7.81 -7.48
N ARG A 5 -5.33 -6.99 -7.51
CA ARG A 5 -4.50 -6.73 -8.69
C ARG A 5 -3.18 -7.47 -8.63
N LYS A 6 -2.78 -8.11 -9.74
CA LYS A 6 -1.45 -8.72 -9.84
C LYS A 6 -0.37 -7.65 -9.91
N ASN A 7 0.71 -7.85 -9.17
CA ASN A 7 1.82 -6.90 -9.02
C ASN A 7 2.48 -6.47 -10.35
N ARG A 8 2.48 -7.33 -11.37
CA ARG A 8 3.07 -7.05 -12.69
C ARG A 8 2.12 -6.40 -13.70
N GLU A 9 0.82 -6.42 -13.42
CA GLU A 9 -0.22 -6.00 -14.37
C GLU A 9 -0.81 -4.63 -14.01
N PHE A 10 -0.49 -4.10 -12.83
CA PHE A 10 -0.95 -2.79 -12.41
C PHE A 10 0.08 -1.70 -12.68
N PHE A 11 -0.39 -0.61 -13.26
CA PHE A 11 0.36 0.61 -13.49
C PHE A 11 -0.56 1.83 -13.32
N ASP A 12 -0.21 2.72 -12.40
CA ASP A 12 -0.86 4.01 -12.21
C ASP A 12 -0.35 4.96 -13.30
N GLN A 13 -1.16 5.20 -14.33
CA GLN A 13 -0.79 6.05 -15.47
C GLN A 13 -0.60 7.52 -15.07
N GLN A 14 -1.31 8.00 -14.06
CA GLN A 14 -1.22 9.39 -13.61
C GLN A 14 0.11 9.65 -12.90
N HIS A 15 0.53 8.73 -12.05
CA HIS A 15 1.72 8.90 -11.21
C HIS A 15 2.94 8.13 -11.74
N HIS A 16 2.78 7.35 -12.80
CA HIS A 16 3.81 6.48 -13.39
C HIS A 16 4.39 5.47 -12.38
N LEU A 17 3.52 4.91 -11.52
CA LEU A 17 3.91 4.00 -10.43
C LEU A 17 3.44 2.57 -10.70
N ASN A 18 4.26 1.59 -10.35
CA ASN A 18 3.81 0.20 -10.22
C ASN A 18 2.96 0.03 -8.95
N LEU A 19 2.43 -1.18 -8.71
CA LEU A 19 1.50 -1.42 -7.59
C LEU A 19 2.12 -1.07 -6.24
N LEU A 20 3.40 -1.38 -6.07
CA LEU A 20 4.12 -1.07 -4.85
C LEU A 20 4.27 0.45 -4.64
N GLY A 21 4.68 1.18 -5.68
CA GLY A 21 4.79 2.64 -5.63
C GLY A 21 3.45 3.31 -5.33
N HIS A 22 2.37 2.82 -5.97
CA HIS A 22 1.02 3.32 -5.74
C HIS A 22 0.54 3.03 -4.30
N ALA A 23 0.80 1.83 -3.78
CA ALA A 23 0.47 1.49 -2.40
C ALA A 23 1.24 2.35 -1.38
N TRP A 24 2.54 2.60 -1.62
CA TRP A 24 3.34 3.51 -0.79
C TRP A 24 2.83 4.95 -0.81
N ARG A 25 2.42 5.44 -1.98
CA ARG A 25 1.83 6.77 -2.13
C ARG A 25 0.54 6.90 -1.33
N LEU A 26 -0.41 5.98 -1.51
CA LEU A 26 -1.66 5.97 -0.75
C LEU A 26 -1.45 5.87 0.76
N TRP A 27 -0.49 5.05 1.20
CA TRP A 27 -0.10 4.97 2.60
C TRP A 27 0.42 6.32 3.13
N SER A 28 1.31 6.97 2.38
CA SER A 28 1.90 8.27 2.77
C SER A 28 0.88 9.42 2.75
N GLU A 29 -0.14 9.33 1.89
CA GLU A 29 -1.26 10.28 1.82
C GLU A 29 -2.35 10.01 2.88
N GLY A 30 -2.21 8.97 3.72
CA GLY A 30 -3.21 8.60 4.72
C GLY A 30 -4.48 7.98 4.12
N ARG A 31 -4.40 7.47 2.88
CA ARG A 31 -5.50 6.88 2.10
C ARG A 31 -5.30 5.40 1.75
N PRO A 32 -4.77 4.55 2.65
CA PRO A 32 -4.42 3.16 2.33
C PRO A 32 -5.64 2.26 2.01
N LEU A 33 -6.84 2.63 2.43
CA LEU A 33 -8.07 1.88 2.14
C LEU A 33 -8.46 1.95 0.66
N GLU A 34 -8.02 2.96 -0.08
CA GLU A 34 -8.23 3.05 -1.54
C GLU A 34 -7.43 1.99 -2.32
N LEU A 35 -6.52 1.29 -1.64
CA LEU A 35 -5.85 0.13 -2.20
C LEU A 35 -6.74 -1.11 -2.18
N ILE A 36 -7.79 -1.15 -1.36
CA ILE A 36 -8.68 -2.30 -1.22
C ILE A 36 -9.59 -2.37 -2.45
N GLU A 37 -9.73 -3.57 -3.01
CA GLU A 37 -10.70 -3.78 -4.09
C GLU A 37 -12.13 -3.54 -3.56
N ASP A 38 -12.95 -2.81 -4.31
CA ASP A 38 -14.34 -2.51 -3.92
C ASP A 38 -15.13 -3.78 -3.55
N SER A 39 -14.88 -4.90 -4.23
CA SER A 39 -15.51 -6.20 -3.95
C SER A 39 -15.15 -6.80 -2.58
N LEU A 40 -14.02 -6.38 -2.00
CA LEU A 40 -13.55 -6.77 -0.68
C LEU A 40 -13.94 -5.77 0.41
N SER A 41 -14.21 -4.51 0.04
CA SER A 41 -14.49 -3.42 0.98
C SER A 41 -15.68 -3.71 1.93
N ASP A 42 -16.75 -4.35 1.43
CA ASP A 42 -17.91 -4.71 2.24
C ASP A 42 -17.66 -5.91 3.17
N SER A 43 -16.60 -6.69 2.91
CA SER A 43 -16.32 -7.96 3.58
C SER A 43 -15.15 -7.90 4.56
N VAL A 44 -14.34 -6.86 4.49
CA VAL A 44 -13.11 -6.73 5.28
C VAL A 44 -13.29 -5.61 6.31
N ILE A 45 -12.93 -5.90 7.56
CA ILE A 45 -12.88 -4.88 8.60
C ILE A 45 -11.73 -3.92 8.27
N ASP A 46 -11.99 -2.61 8.19
CA ASP A 46 -11.00 -1.59 7.84
C ASP A 46 -9.67 -1.75 8.60
N ALA A 47 -9.75 -2.03 9.91
CA ALA A 47 -8.56 -2.25 10.75
C ALA A 47 -7.70 -3.45 10.30
N GLU A 48 -8.33 -4.53 9.84
CA GLU A 48 -7.63 -5.70 9.32
C GLU A 48 -7.00 -5.41 7.96
N ALA A 49 -7.72 -4.68 7.09
CA ALA A 49 -7.18 -4.26 5.81
C ALA A 49 -5.96 -3.34 5.97
N LEU A 50 -6.06 -2.33 6.85
CA LEU A 50 -4.94 -1.45 7.18
C LEU A 50 -3.72 -2.23 7.65
N ARG A 51 -3.94 -3.20 8.55
CA ARG A 51 -2.86 -4.06 9.05
C ARG A 51 -2.23 -4.90 7.94
N CYS A 52 -3.03 -5.44 7.03
CA CYS A 52 -2.52 -6.19 5.88
C CYS A 52 -1.70 -5.31 4.93
N VAL A 53 -2.15 -4.08 4.65
CA VAL A 53 -1.39 -3.12 3.83
C VAL A 53 -0.07 -2.77 4.52
N GLN A 54 -0.10 -2.45 5.81
CA GLN A 54 1.09 -2.12 6.59
C GLN A 54 2.13 -3.26 6.57
N ILE A 55 1.70 -4.49 6.88
CA ILE A 55 2.58 -5.66 6.87
C ILE A 55 3.14 -5.90 5.47
N GLY A 56 2.30 -5.82 4.43
CA GLY A 56 2.71 -5.98 3.04
C GLY A 56 3.78 -4.97 2.60
N LEU A 57 3.63 -3.70 2.99
CA LEU A 57 4.60 -2.64 2.72
C LEU A 57 5.91 -2.83 3.50
N MET A 58 5.84 -3.27 4.76
CA MET A 58 7.03 -3.58 5.56
C MET A 58 7.82 -4.77 4.98
N CYS A 59 7.14 -5.83 4.49
CA CYS A 59 7.80 -7.01 3.94
C CYS A 59 8.61 -6.76 2.67
N VAL A 60 8.26 -5.73 1.89
CA VAL A 60 8.96 -5.37 0.64
C VAL A 60 9.98 -4.25 0.84
N GLN A 61 10.11 -3.75 2.07
CA GLN A 61 11.06 -2.71 2.45
C GLN A 61 12.41 -3.26 2.91
N GLU A 62 12.80 -4.47 2.50
CA GLU A 62 14.10 -5.12 2.78
C GLU A 62 15.33 -4.43 2.15
N ARG A 63 15.30 -3.10 1.97
CA ARG A 63 16.49 -2.29 1.71
C ARG A 63 16.69 -1.27 2.83
N PRO A 64 17.63 -1.53 3.75
CA PRO A 64 18.09 -0.54 4.71
C PRO A 64 19.08 0.40 4.01
N ASP A 65 18.59 1.22 3.09
CA ASP A 65 19.32 2.43 2.69
C ASP A 65 18.73 3.59 3.48
N VAL A 66 19.45 3.92 4.53
CA VAL A 66 19.19 5.01 5.47
C VAL A 66 19.02 6.31 4.69
N GLY A 67 17.81 6.85 4.70
CA GLY A 67 17.56 8.16 4.09
C GLY A 67 16.30 8.89 4.58
N GLN A 68 15.26 8.19 5.05
CA GLN A 68 14.05 8.80 5.64
C GLN A 68 13.44 7.93 6.76
N THR A 69 14.27 7.16 7.44
CA THR A 69 13.89 6.43 8.66
C THR A 69 13.25 7.41 9.65
N CYS A 70 12.02 7.15 10.08
CA CYS A 70 11.42 7.69 11.31
C CYS A 70 11.01 9.18 11.39
N HIS A 71 11.08 10.02 10.35
CA HIS A 71 10.76 11.45 10.55
C HIS A 71 9.27 11.79 10.74
N LEU A 72 8.37 10.82 10.58
CA LEU A 72 6.97 10.92 10.98
C LEU A 72 6.57 9.68 11.80
N LEU A 73 7.31 9.39 12.86
CA LEU A 73 6.80 8.59 14.00
C LEU A 73 5.67 9.33 14.76
N PHE A 74 4.82 10.08 14.05
CA PHE A 74 3.64 10.81 14.48
C PHE A 74 2.60 10.79 13.36
#